data_AF-A0AA91V8Y9-F1
#
_entry.id   AF-A0AA91V8Y9-F1
#
_cell.length_a   1.000
_cell.length_b   1.000
_cell.length_c   1.000
_cell.angle_alpha   90.00
_cell.angle_beta   90.00
_cell.angle_gamma   90.00
#
_symmetry.space_group_name_H-M   'P 1'
#
loop_
_entity.id
_entity.type
_entity.pdbx_description
1 polymer ?
#
loop_
_entity_poly.entity_id
_entity_poly.type
_entity_poly.pdbx_seq_one_letter_code
_entity_poly.pdbx_strand_id
1 'polypeptide(L)' 'MARQRSPDRDKAFEIYKVSKGEKPLVEIAEELNLKPSQIRK' A
#
# COMPACT_ATOMS: atom_id res chain seq x y z
N MET A 1 -0.72 -15.42 16.11
CA MET A 1 0.03 -14.17 15.84
C MET A 1 -0.62 -13.47 14.67
N ALA A 2 -1.12 -12.24 14.86
CA ALA A 2 -1.54 -11.40 13.74
C ALA A 2 -0.34 -11.29 12.79
N ARG A 3 -0.52 -11.65 11.51
CA ARG A 3 0.56 -11.54 10.52
C ARG A 3 1.11 -10.12 10.59
N GLN A 4 2.40 -9.99 10.83
CA GLN A 4 3.08 -8.70 10.79
C GLN A 4 2.78 -8.09 9.42
N ARG A 5 2.22 -6.89 9.42
CA ARG A 5 1.91 -6.18 8.17
C ARG A 5 3.23 -6.01 7.43
N SER A 6 3.24 -6.31 6.13
CA SER A 6 4.44 -6.04 5.34
C SER A 6 4.76 -4.55 5.45
N PRO A 7 6.01 -4.14 5.68
CA PRO A 7 6.41 -2.73 5.70
C PRO A 7 5.93 -1.98 4.46
N ASP A 8 5.88 -2.70 3.33
CA ASP A 8 5.40 -2.24 2.04
C ASP A 8 3.93 -1.83 2.05
N ARG A 9 3.08 -2.56 2.78
CA ARG A 9 1.66 -2.26 2.92
C ARG A 9 1.46 -1.00 3.74
N ASP A 10 2.17 -0.88 4.85
CA ASP A 10 2.06 0.29 5.71
C ASP A 10 2.54 1.56 4.98
N LYS A 11 3.64 1.49 4.22
CA LYS A 11 4.10 2.58 3.34
C LYS A 11 3.05 2.98 2.29
N ALA A 12 2.47 1.99 1.59
CA ALA A 12 1.43 2.28 0.61
C ALA A 12 0.17 2.89 1.25
N PHE A 13 -0.18 2.46 2.47
CA PHE A 13 -1.33 2.97 3.22
C PHE A 13 -1.09 4.38 3.76
N GLU A 14 0.14 4.71 4.16
CA GLU A 14 0.53 6.07 4.53
C GLU A 14 0.43 7.01 3.33
N ILE A 15 0.94 6.63 2.16
CA ILE A 15 0.82 7.43 0.93
C ILE A 15 -0.65 7.62 0.55
N TYR A 16 -1.47 6.57 0.65
CA TYR A 16 -2.91 6.65 0.40
C TYR A 16 -3.63 7.61 1.37
N LYS A 17 -3.26 7.55 2.65
CA LYS A 17 -3.81 8.44 3.68
C LYS A 17 -3.37 9.89 3.46
N VAL A 18 -2.12 10.10 3.02
CA VAL A 18 -1.57 11.41 2.69
C VAL A 18 -2.22 11.98 1.43
N SER A 19 -2.47 11.14 0.41
CA SER A 19 -3.18 11.54 -0.81
C SER A 19 -4.69 11.73 -0.60
N LYS A 20 -5.21 11.48 0.62
CA LYS A 20 -6.65 11.57 0.96
C LYS A 20 -7.56 10.77 0.02
N GLY A 21 -7.03 9.71 -0.60
CA GLY A 21 -7.77 8.92 -1.57
C GLY A 21 -7.70 9.41 -3.02
N GLU A 22 -6.85 10.40 -3.34
CA GLU A 22 -6.57 10.80 -4.73
C GLU A 22 -5.91 9.68 -5.53
N LYS A 23 -4.98 8.95 -4.90
CA LYS A 23 -4.30 7.82 -5.53
C LYS A 23 -4.78 6.50 -4.95
N PRO A 24 -5.37 5.58 -5.73
CA PRO A 24 -5.71 4.25 -5.26
C PRO A 24 -4.46 3.47 -4.83
N LEU A 25 -4.61 2.57 -3.85
CA LEU A 25 -3.52 1.70 -3.36
C LEU A 25 -2.85 0.87 -4.47
N VAL A 26 -3.53 0.65 -5.60
CA VAL A 26 -2.99 -0.08 -6.77
C VAL A 26 -2.00 0.78 -7.55
N GLU A 27 -2.30 2.06 -7.77
CA GLU A 27 -1.38 2.99 -8.44
C GLU A 27 -0.14 3.26 -7.58
N ILE A 28 -0.32 3.38 -6.25
CA ILE A 28 0.80 3.51 -5.31
C ILE A 28 1.65 2.23 -5.31
N ALA A 29 1.04 1.05 -5.47
CA ALA A 29 1.75 -0.21 -5.62
C ALA A 29 2.60 -0.19 -6.89
N GLU A 30 2.04 0.26 -8.01
CA GLU A 30 2.75 0.38 -9.29
C GLU A 30 3.88 1.42 -9.23
N GLU A 31 3.68 2.57 -8.60
CA GLU A 31 4.74 3.57 -8.33
C GLU A 31 5.86 3.00 -7.46
N LEU A 32 5.52 2.19 -6.45
CA LEU A 32 6.49 1.53 -5.57
C LEU A 32 7.07 0.24 -6.19
N ASN A 33 6.67 -0.13 -7.40
CA ASN A 33 7.07 -1.36 -8.08
C ASN A 33 6.77 -2.64 -7.27
N LEU A 34 5.69 -2.58 -6.48
CA LEU A 34 5.20 -3.64 -5.62
C LEU A 34 3.98 -4.31 -6.25
N LYS A 35 3.79 -5.59 -5.94
CA LYS A 35 2.58 -6.29 -6.38
C LYS A 35 1.35 -5.73 -5.61
N PRO A 36 0.26 -5.36 -6.29
CA PRO A 36 -0.98 -4.90 -5.63
C PRO A 36 -1.54 -5.94 -4.65
N SER A 37 -1.27 -7.23 -4.89
CA SER A 37 -1.64 -8.32 -4.00
C SER A 37 -0.93 -8.29 -2.64
N GLN A 38 0.24 -7.65 -2.56
CA GLN A 38 1.05 -7.51 -1.34
C GLN A 38 0.50 -6.39 -0.43
N ILE A 39 -0.23 -5.43 -1.01
CA ILE A 39 -0.87 -4.31 -0.30
C ILE A 39 -2.34 -4.62 0.04
N ARG A 40 -3.04 -5.38 -0.83
CA ARG A 40 -4.44 -5.81 -0.63
C ARG A 40 -4.63 -6.96 0.36
N LYS A 41 -3.61 -7.79 0.62
CA LYS A 41 -3.69 -9.00 1.46
C LYS A 41 -3.33 -8.74 2.92
#